data_AF-A0A916Z218-F1
#
_entry.id   AF-A0A916Z218-F1
#
_cell.length_a   1.000
_cell.length_b   1.000
_cell.length_c   1.000
_cell.angle_alpha   90.00
_cell.angle_beta   90.00
_cell.angle_gamma   90.00
#
_symmetry.space_group_name_H-M   'P 1'
#
loop_
_entity.id
_entity.type
_entity.pdbx_description
1 polymer ?
#
loop_
_entity_poly.entity_id
_entity_poly.type
_entity_poly.pdbx_seq_one_letter_code
_entity_poly.pdbx_strand_id
1 'polypeptide(L)' 'MNIQLIQGQFGGKEAIELITQMIHAKVKFHENIIGNNDNEEDIKMRENRIKQLQKDLFDARQYIEKKGENVNINASIEI' A
#
# COMPACT_ATOMS: atom_id res chain seq x y z
N MET A 1 -12.88 -13.42 -11.34
CA MET A 1 -11.97 -12.83 -12.34
C MET A 1 -10.65 -12.53 -11.66
N ASN A 2 -9.52 -12.89 -12.28
CA ASN A 2 -8.19 -12.71 -11.69
C ASN A 2 -7.37 -11.71 -12.49
N ILE A 3 -6.83 -10.69 -11.81
CA ILE A 3 -5.97 -9.67 -12.39
C ILE A 3 -4.59 -9.79 -11.74
N GLN A 4 -3.57 -10.11 -12.53
CA GLN A 4 -2.18 -10.05 -12.08
C GLN A 4 -1.68 -8.61 -12.20
N LEU A 5 -1.40 -7.96 -11.08
CA LEU A 5 -0.91 -6.58 -11.06
C LEU A 5 0.61 -6.51 -11.12
N ILE A 6 1.27 -7.33 -10.29
CA ILE A 6 2.73 -7.28 -10.10
C ILE A 6 3.22 -8.72 -10.01
N GLN A 7 4.20 -9.09 -10.83
CA GLN A 7 4.86 -10.38 -10.72
C GLN A 7 6.29 -10.24 -11.20
N GLY A 8 7.25 -10.37 -10.29
CA GLY A 8 8.64 -10.34 -10.67
C GLY A 8 9.59 -10.01 -9.53
N GLN A 9 10.84 -9.91 -9.90
CA GLN A 9 11.94 -9.53 -9.04
C GLN A 9 12.36 -8.10 -9.39
N PHE A 10 12.35 -7.21 -8.40
CA PHE A 10 12.61 -5.79 -8.57
C PHE A 10 13.83 -5.37 -7.75
N GLY A 11 14.59 -4.40 -8.25
CA GLY A 11 15.66 -3.79 -7.45
C GLY A 11 15.06 -3.06 -6.24
N GLY A 12 15.81 -2.92 -5.13
CA GLY A 12 15.26 -2.35 -3.89
C GLY A 12 14.60 -0.98 -4.05
N LYS A 13 15.18 -0.08 -4.85
CA LYS A 13 14.59 1.25 -5.14
C LYS A 13 13.28 1.15 -5.91
N GLU A 14 13.26 0.34 -6.95
CA GLU A 14 12.07 0.12 -7.80
C GLU A 14 10.95 -0.55 -7.00
N ALA A 15 11.29 -1.56 -6.19
CA ALA A 15 10.38 -2.23 -5.28
C ALA A 15 9.72 -1.25 -4.29
N ILE A 16 10.53 -0.37 -3.68
CA ILE A 16 10.03 0.66 -2.75
C ILE A 16 9.08 1.62 -3.46
N GLU A 17 9.44 2.08 -4.65
CA GLU A 17 8.62 3.02 -5.42
C GLU A 17 7.27 2.39 -5.78
N LEU A 18 7.30 1.16 -6.28
CA LEU A 18 6.12 0.42 -6.71
C LEU A 18 5.16 0.13 -5.54
N ILE A 19 5.67 -0.33 -4.39
CA ILE A 19 4.88 -0.51 -3.16
C ILE A 19 4.31 0.82 -2.66
N THR A 20 5.10 1.91 -2.74
CA THR A 20 4.65 3.26 -2.34
C THR A 20 3.43 3.68 -3.16
N GLN A 21 3.48 3.54 -4.49
CA GLN A 21 2.37 3.93 -5.37
C GLN A 21 1.10 3.13 -5.05
N MET A 22 1.23 1.82 -4.81
CA MET A 22 0.10 0.95 -4.46
C MET A 22 -0.55 1.34 -3.13
N ILE A 23 0.26 1.62 -2.11
CA ILE A 23 -0.26 2.04 -0.80
C ILE A 23 -0.91 3.42 -0.92
N HIS A 24 -0.30 4.37 -1.63
CA HIS A 24 -0.89 5.70 -1.86
C HIS A 24 -2.23 5.63 -2.59
N ALA A 25 -2.39 4.75 -3.58
CA ALA A 25 -3.67 4.54 -4.25
C ALA A 25 -4.76 4.12 -3.24
N LYS A 26 -4.45 3.24 -2.29
CA LYS A 26 -5.39 2.80 -1.26
C LYS A 26 -5.66 3.89 -0.21
N VAL A 27 -4.64 4.64 0.20
CA VAL A 27 -4.80 5.79 1.12
C VAL A 27 -5.73 6.83 0.52
N LYS A 28 -5.48 7.24 -0.73
CA LYS A 28 -6.31 8.22 -1.44
C LYS A 28 -7.77 7.78 -1.56
N PHE A 29 -8.01 6.48 -1.77
CA PHE A 29 -9.36 5.93 -1.75
C PHE A 29 -10.06 6.12 -0.39
N HIS A 30 -9.36 5.91 0.73
CA HIS A 30 -9.93 6.16 2.05
C HIS A 30 -10.16 7.65 2.32
N GLU A 31 -9.21 8.52 1.96
CA GLU A 31 -9.31 9.97 2.11
C GLU A 31 -10.51 10.54 1.34
N ASN A 32 -10.71 10.12 0.09
CA ASN A 32 -11.85 10.55 -0.71
C ASN A 32 -13.19 10.17 -0.07
N ILE A 33 -13.27 9.05 0.63
CA ILE A 33 -14.51 8.64 1.29
C ILE A 33 -14.71 9.38 2.60
N ILE A 34 -13.64 9.66 3.35
CA ILE A 34 -13.71 10.52 4.54
C ILE A 34 -14.28 11.89 4.16
N GLY A 35 -13.81 12.49 3.06
CA GLY A 35 -14.29 13.79 2.60
C GLY A 35 -15.76 13.82 2.14
N ASN A 36 -16.39 12.66 1.96
CA ASN A 36 -17.77 12.51 1.46
C ASN A 36 -18.73 11.89 2.49
N ASN A 37 -18.28 11.56 3.71
CA ASN A 37 -19.08 10.87 4.74
C ASN A 37 -19.26 11.75 5.98
N ASP A 38 -20.47 11.72 6.57
CA ASP A 38 -20.82 12.52 7.75
C ASP A 38 -20.73 11.76 9.09
N ASN A 39 -20.43 10.45 9.08
CA ASN A 39 -20.41 9.63 10.30
C ASN A 39 -18.99 9.56 10.93
N GLU A 40 -18.83 10.08 12.15
CA GLU A 40 -17.55 10.12 12.87
C GLU A 40 -16.91 8.73 13.07
N GLU A 41 -17.71 7.69 13.29
CA GLU A 41 -17.19 6.34 13.51
C GLU A 41 -16.53 5.79 12.24
N ASP A 42 -17.16 5.98 11.09
CA ASP A 42 -16.62 5.59 9.79
C ASP A 42 -15.36 6.38 9.44
N ILE A 43 -15.33 7.67 9.77
CA ILE A 43 -14.14 8.52 9.61
C ILE A 43 -12.98 7.94 10.44
N LYS A 44 -13.19 7.70 11.74
CA LYS A 44 -12.17 7.13 12.63
C LYS A 44 -11.65 5.77 12.14
N MET A 45 -12.54 4.90 11.69
CA MET A 45 -12.14 3.59 11.15
C MET A 45 -11.22 3.75 9.93
N ARG A 46 -11.55 4.69 9.03
CA ARG A 46 -10.77 4.95 7.82
C ARG A 46 -9.44 5.62 8.12
N GLU A 47 -9.39 6.58 9.04
CA GLU A 47 -8.15 7.19 9.50
C GLU A 47 -7.20 6.16 10.13
N ASN A 48 -7.74 5.24 10.94
CA ASN A 48 -6.95 4.14 11.50
C ASN A 48 -6.40 3.23 10.41
N ARG A 49 -7.18 2.97 9.35
CA ARG A 49 -6.70 2.19 8.20
C ARG A 49 -5.60 2.90 7.44
N ILE A 50 -5.70 4.21 7.23
CA ILE A 50 -4.66 5.04 6.61
C ILE A 50 -3.36 4.97 7.43
N LYS A 51 -3.44 5.15 8.76
CA LYS A 51 -2.28 5.05 9.66
C LYS A 51 -1.60 3.69 9.56
N GLN A 52 -2.38 2.61 9.53
CA GLN A 52 -1.82 1.27 9.38
C GLN A 52 -1.10 1.09 8.04
N LEU A 53 -1.71 1.55 6.93
CA LEU A 53 -1.09 1.49 5.61
C LEU A 53 0.22 2.28 5.53
N GLN A 54 0.29 3.45 6.16
CA GLN A 54 1.52 4.24 6.26
C GLN A 54 2.60 3.54 7.08
N LYS A 55 2.21 2.86 8.16
CA LYS A 55 3.13 2.03 8.96
C LYS A 55 3.66 0.85 8.15
N ASP A 56 2.78 0.12 7.48
CA ASP A 56 3.15 -1.02 6.63
C ASP A 56 4.15 -0.59 5.53
N LEU A 57 3.94 0.60 4.94
CA LEU A 57 4.87 1.19 3.97
C LEU A 57 6.25 1.48 4.59
N PHE A 58 6.27 2.07 5.79
CA PHE A 58 7.51 2.37 6.50
C PHE A 58 8.29 1.08 6.80
N ASP A 59 7.62 0.07 7.34
CA ASP A 59 8.22 -1.22 7.67
C ASP A 59 8.73 -1.94 6.41
N ALA A 60 7.97 -1.91 5.31
CA ALA A 60 8.39 -2.45 4.02
C ALA A 60 9.65 -1.75 3.49
N ARG A 61 9.71 -0.41 3.55
CA ARG A 61 10.90 0.36 3.14
C ARG A 61 12.13 -0.04 3.94
N GLN A 62 12.00 -0.06 5.27
CA GLN A 62 13.10 -0.47 6.16
C GLN A 62 13.58 -1.90 5.88
N TYR A 63 12.67 -2.81 5.60
CA TYR A 63 13.01 -4.19 5.25
C TYR A 63 13.80 -4.27 3.93
N ILE A 64 13.36 -3.57 2.90
CA ILE A 64 13.98 -3.59 1.57
C ILE A 64 15.35 -2.90 1.59
N GLU A 65 15.46 -1.75 2.27
CA GLU A 65 16.71 -1.00 2.41
C GLU A 65 17.76 -1.80 3.18
N LYS A 66 17.37 -2.57 4.21
CA LYS A 66 18.29 -3.42 4.98
C LYS A 66 18.78 -4.64 4.20
N LYS A 67 17.98 -5.19 3.30
CA LYS A 67 18.38 -6.38 2.53
C LYS A 67 19.34 -6.05 1.39
N GLY A 68 19.29 -4.85 0.81
CA GLY A 68 20.22 -4.39 -0.23
C GLY A 68 20.16 -5.16 -1.56
N GLU A 69 19.30 -6.17 -1.67
CA GLU A 69 19.16 -7.07 -2.81
C GLU A 69 17.81 -6.90 -3.51
N ASN A 70 17.64 -7.63 -4.61
CA ASN A 70 16.39 -7.68 -5.33
C ASN A 70 15.28 -8.35 -4.52
N VAL A 71 14.06 -7.80 -4.63
CA VAL A 71 12.89 -8.23 -3.86
C VAL A 71 11.85 -8.80 -4.82
N ASN A 72 11.33 -9.98 -4.48
CA ASN A 72 10.21 -10.57 -5.20
C ASN A 72 8.90 -9.96 -4.72
N ILE A 73 8.13 -9.40 -5.66
CA ILE A 73 6.80 -8.85 -5.40
C ILE A 73 5.80 -9.63 -6.25
N ASN A 74 4.75 -10.11 -5.59
CA ASN A 74 3.60 -10.72 -6.23
C ASN A 74 2.33 -10.06 -5.69
N ALA A 75 1.51 -9.52 -6.59
CA ALA A 75 0.22 -8.93 -6.25
C ALA A 75 -0.82 -9.29 -7.32
N SER A 76 -1.94 -9.81 -6.87
CA SER A 76 -3.10 -10.15 -7.69
C SER A 76 -4.38 -9.66 -7.03
N ILE A 77 -5.41 -9.44 -7.84
CA ILE A 77 -6.78 -9.18 -7.40
C ILE A 77 -7.65 -10.35 -7.87
N GLU A 78 -8.39 -10.94 -6.95
CA GLU A 78 -9.39 -11.98 -7.19
C GLU A 78 -10.78 -11.42 -6.84
N ILE A 79 -11.73 -11.55 -7.79
CA ILE A 79 -13.11 -11.05 -7.72
C ILE A 79 -14.09 -12.19 -7.99
#